data_AF-A0A4Q8QRL5-F1
#
_entry.id   AF-A0A4Q8QRL5-F1
#
_cell.length_a   1.000
_cell.length_b   1.000
_cell.length_c   1.000
_cell.angle_alpha   90.00
_cell.angle_beta   90.00
_cell.angle_gamma   90.00
#
_symmetry.space_group_name_H-M   'P 1'
#
loop_
_entity.id
_entity.type
_entity.pdbx_description
1 polymer ?
#
loop_
_entity_poly.entity_id
_entity_poly.type
_entity_poly.pdbx_seq_one_letter_code
_entity_poly.pdbx_strand_id
1 'polypeptide(L)'
;MQSRLGDARRDHTAAERGAQAKWRAAGIFESDPLPGRTKWFIVELPPFASGSLHLGHLRNYTIGDVIARFRRMTGHNVLYTTGFDAFGLPNENAARDSGSHPALLVQRNIDKMLRVFSRLGFSHDRRRILSDHEPRYYRWVQWMF
;
A
#
# COMPACT_ATOMS: atom_id res chain seq x y z
N MET A 1 15.93 -15.69 47.94
CA MET A 1 15.48 -14.41 47.37
C MET A 1 15.91 -14.33 45.91
N GLN A 2 15.22 -15.05 45.02
CA GLN A 2 15.46 -14.97 43.57
C GLN A 2 14.34 -14.12 42.98
N SER A 3 14.67 -12.89 42.59
CA SER A 3 13.72 -12.00 41.93
C SER A 3 13.40 -12.54 40.55
N ARG A 4 12.15 -12.96 40.35
CA ARG A 4 11.59 -13.19 39.02
C ARG A 4 11.53 -11.84 38.29
N LEU A 5 12.60 -11.47 37.59
CA LEU A 5 12.51 -10.53 36.48
C LEU A 5 11.72 -11.25 35.38
N GLY A 6 10.40 -11.10 35.42
CA GLY A 6 9.52 -11.60 34.37
C GLY A 6 9.85 -10.90 33.06
N ASP A 7 10.20 -11.69 32.04
CA ASP A 7 10.27 -11.27 30.64
C ASP A 7 8.87 -10.80 30.19
N ALA A 8 8.52 -9.55 30.50
CA ALA A 8 7.31 -8.92 30.01
C ALA A 8 7.52 -8.58 28.52
N ARG A 9 7.45 -9.61 27.67
CA ARG A 9 7.51 -9.44 26.22
C ARG A 9 6.45 -8.42 25.81
N ARG A 10 6.90 -7.32 25.20
CA ARG A 10 6.02 -6.28 24.68
C ARG A 10 5.10 -6.90 23.63
N ASP A 11 3.79 -6.66 23.76
CA ASP A 11 2.85 -7.04 22.71
C ASP A 11 3.01 -6.09 21.50
N HIS A 12 3.90 -6.49 20.59
CA HIS A 12 4.16 -5.77 19.34
C HIS A 12 2.90 -5.67 18.48
N THR A 13 2.02 -6.67 18.52
CA THR A 13 0.82 -6.70 17.68
C THR A 13 -0.21 -5.68 18.16
N ALA A 14 -0.43 -5.58 19.48
CA ALA A 14 -1.27 -4.53 20.04
C ALA A 14 -0.68 -3.13 19.80
N ALA A 15 0.63 -2.96 19.95
CA ALA A 15 1.31 -1.68 19.72
C ALA A 15 1.19 -1.22 18.26
N GLU A 16 1.46 -2.10 17.29
CA GLU A 16 1.33 -1.82 15.86
C GLU A 16 -0.11 -1.45 15.48
N ARG A 17 -1.09 -2.26 15.89
CA ARG A 17 -2.52 -1.98 15.62
C ARG A 17 -2.95 -0.65 16.20
N GLY A 18 -2.53 -0.35 17.43
CA GLY A 18 -2.84 0.91 18.10
C GLY A 18 -2.27 2.11 17.35
N ALA A 19 -1.01 2.05 16.92
CA ALA A 19 -0.38 3.13 16.14
C ALA A 19 -1.06 3.31 14.77
N GLN A 20 -1.28 2.21 14.04
CA GLN A 20 -1.95 2.23 12.72
C GLN A 20 -3.38 2.79 12.81
N ALA A 21 -4.12 2.46 13.86
CA ALA A 21 -5.46 3.01 14.08
C ALA A 21 -5.42 4.53 14.31
N LYS A 22 -4.48 5.02 15.13
CA LYS A 22 -4.29 6.46 15.36
C LYS A 22 -3.91 7.19 14.08
N TRP A 23 -3.00 6.64 13.29
CA TRP A 23 -2.58 7.25 12.02
C TRP A 23 -3.74 7.35 11.03
N ARG A 24 -4.57 6.30 10.92
CA ARG A 24 -5.76 6.31 10.06
C ARG A 24 -6.79 7.33 10.53
N ALA A 25 -7.10 7.35 11.83
CA ALA A 25 -8.08 8.28 12.39
C ALA A 25 -7.69 9.75 12.19
N ALA A 26 -6.39 10.03 12.23
CA ALA A 26 -5.86 11.38 12.06
C ALA A 26 -5.52 11.74 10.59
N GLY A 27 -5.73 10.83 9.62
CA GLY A 27 -5.45 11.11 8.20
C GLY A 27 -4.01 11.52 7.90
N ILE A 28 -3.02 11.13 8.72
CA ILE A 28 -1.68 11.76 8.71
C ILE A 28 -0.86 11.51 7.44
N PHE A 29 -1.32 10.62 6.57
CA PHE A 29 -0.67 10.28 5.31
C PHE A 29 -1.41 10.82 4.08
N GLU A 30 -2.53 11.51 4.29
CA GLU A 30 -3.29 12.17 3.24
C GLU A 30 -2.49 13.33 2.66
N SER A 31 -2.38 13.37 1.34
CA SER A 31 -1.44 14.27 0.64
C SER A 31 -2.14 15.49 0.05
N ASP A 32 -3.02 16.12 0.82
CA ASP A 32 -3.72 17.31 0.35
C ASP A 32 -2.72 18.46 0.10
N PRO A 33 -2.99 19.37 -0.86
CA PRO A 33 -2.08 20.46 -1.15
C PRO A 33 -1.86 21.36 0.07
N LEU A 34 -0.61 21.46 0.53
CA LEU A 34 -0.17 22.37 1.58
C LEU A 34 0.64 23.52 0.97
N PRO A 35 0.06 24.73 0.84
CA PRO A 35 0.77 25.91 0.35
C PRO A 35 2.05 26.18 1.16
N GLY A 36 3.10 26.65 0.50
CA GLY A 36 4.37 26.98 1.14
C GLY A 36 5.27 25.78 1.48
N ARG A 37 4.83 24.53 1.26
CA ARG A 37 5.68 23.34 1.40
C ARG A 37 6.16 22.82 0.05
N THR A 38 7.44 22.42 -0.01
CA THR A 38 8.00 21.75 -1.18
C THR A 38 7.29 20.41 -1.41
N LYS A 39 6.78 20.21 -2.63
CA LYS A 39 6.08 18.98 -3.02
C LYS A 39 7.10 17.85 -3.22
N TRP A 40 6.73 16.64 -2.81
CA TRP A 40 7.51 15.44 -3.04
C TRP A 40 6.57 14.31 -3.47
N PHE A 41 6.85 13.70 -4.63
CA PHE A 41 6.04 12.61 -5.17
C PHE A 41 6.85 11.32 -5.16
N ILE A 42 6.32 10.30 -4.48
CA ILE A 42 6.94 8.98 -4.38
C ILE A 42 5.90 7.98 -4.86
N VAL A 43 6.31 7.17 -5.82
CA VAL A 43 5.52 6.08 -6.35
C VAL A 43 6.41 4.88 -6.53
N GLU A 44 5.99 3.74 -6.00
CA GLU A 44 6.57 2.46 -6.38
C GLU A 44 5.87 1.89 -7.60
N LEU A 45 6.60 1.05 -8.34
CA LEU A 45 5.99 0.21 -9.35
C LEU A 45 4.81 -0.59 -8.72
N PRO A 46 3.60 -0.48 -9.28
CA PRO A 46 2.44 -1.21 -8.79
C PRO A 46 2.68 -2.73 -8.94
N PRO A 47 2.23 -3.56 -7.99
CA PRO A 47 2.32 -5.00 -8.14
C PRO A 47 1.25 -5.50 -9.11
N PHE A 48 1.54 -6.60 -9.79
CA PHE A 48 0.52 -7.34 -10.53
C PHE A 48 -0.49 -7.96 -9.56
N ALA A 49 -1.78 -7.91 -9.89
CA ALA A 49 -2.85 -8.53 -9.13
C ALA A 49 -2.98 -10.05 -9.36
N SER A 50 -1.94 -10.71 -9.89
CA SER A 50 -1.95 -12.12 -10.27
C SER A 50 -1.74 -13.08 -9.09
N GLY A 51 -1.28 -12.58 -7.93
CA GLY A 51 -0.94 -13.44 -6.79
C GLY A 51 -0.87 -12.72 -5.44
N SER A 52 0.19 -12.98 -4.68
CA SER A 52 0.41 -12.42 -3.34
C SER A 52 1.77 -11.72 -3.27
N LEU A 53 1.88 -10.73 -2.39
CA LEU A 53 3.15 -10.06 -2.13
C LEU A 53 4.19 -11.02 -1.55
N HIS A 54 5.43 -10.89 -2.01
CA HIS A 54 6.60 -11.61 -1.52
C HIS A 54 7.65 -10.65 -0.92
N LEU A 55 8.73 -11.15 -0.32
CA LEU A 55 9.73 -10.31 0.36
C LEU A 55 10.36 -9.23 -0.54
N GLY A 56 10.55 -9.50 -1.84
CA GLY A 56 10.97 -8.47 -2.80
C GLY A 56 10.03 -7.25 -2.87
N HIS A 57 8.71 -7.48 -2.83
CA HIS A 57 7.73 -6.40 -2.74
C HIS A 57 7.87 -5.63 -1.42
N LEU A 58 8.05 -6.34 -0.30
CA LEU A 58 8.26 -5.71 1.00
C LEU A 58 9.49 -4.82 0.99
N ARG A 59 10.61 -5.26 0.40
CA ARG A 59 11.81 -4.44 0.23
C ARG A 59 11.50 -3.16 -0.55
N ASN A 60 10.80 -3.27 -1.66
CA ASN A 60 10.46 -2.13 -2.52
C ASN A 60 9.64 -1.08 -1.74
N TYR A 61 8.52 -1.49 -1.15
CA TYR A 61 7.62 -0.59 -0.43
C TYR A 61 8.23 -0.05 0.86
N THR A 62 9.07 -0.83 1.55
CA THR A 62 9.75 -0.35 2.77
C THR A 62 10.73 0.78 2.45
N ILE A 63 11.46 0.69 1.33
CA ILE A 63 12.40 1.75 0.92
C ILE A 63 11.63 3.04 0.60
N GLY A 64 10.55 2.95 -0.18
CA GLY A 64 9.70 4.10 -0.48
C GLY A 64 9.09 4.72 0.78
N ASP A 65 8.61 3.89 1.71
CA ASP A 65 8.00 4.33 2.97
C ASP A 65 9.00 5.08 3.88
N VAL A 66 10.24 4.58 3.99
CA VAL A 66 11.30 5.26 4.73
C VAL A 66 11.57 6.65 4.15
N ILE A 67 11.70 6.75 2.83
CA ILE A 67 11.91 8.04 2.16
C ILE A 67 10.69 8.96 2.37
N ALA A 68 9.47 8.44 2.25
CA ALA A 68 8.24 9.22 2.43
C ALA A 68 8.14 9.79 3.85
N ARG A 69 8.40 8.98 4.87
CA ARG A 69 8.41 9.42 6.27
C ARG A 69 9.49 10.45 6.53
N PHE A 70 10.71 10.22 6.04
CA PHE A 70 11.80 11.18 6.16
C PHE A 70 11.47 12.54 5.51
N ARG A 71 10.88 12.53 4.30
CA ARG A 71 10.47 13.76 3.61
C ARG A 71 9.36 14.52 4.35
N ARG A 72 8.38 13.81 4.93
CA ARG A 72 7.35 14.44 5.80
C ARG A 72 7.98 15.07 7.05
N MET A 73 8.91 14.37 7.71
CA MET A 73 9.61 14.87 8.91
C MET A 73 10.51 16.08 8.62
N THR A 74 10.94 16.24 7.37
CA THR A 74 11.77 17.39 6.91
C THR A 74 10.92 18.50 6.27
N GLY A 75 9.60 18.53 6.52
CA GLY A 75 8.74 19.65 6.13
C GLY A 75 8.18 19.61 4.71
N HIS A 76 8.38 18.53 3.95
CA HIS A 76 7.84 18.41 2.60
C HIS A 76 6.35 18.04 2.62
N ASN A 77 5.61 18.43 1.58
CA ASN A 77 4.29 17.90 1.29
C ASN A 77 4.42 16.65 0.41
N VAL A 78 4.17 15.47 0.99
CA VAL A 78 4.49 14.19 0.35
C VAL A 78 3.23 13.50 -0.16
N LEU A 79 3.12 13.34 -1.48
CA LEU A 79 2.24 12.34 -2.08
C LEU A 79 3.04 11.04 -2.19
N TYR A 80 2.67 10.07 -1.38
CA TYR A 80 3.21 8.72 -1.45
C TYR A 80 2.06 7.78 -1.77
N THR A 81 2.09 7.15 -2.95
CA THR A 81 1.02 6.26 -3.41
C THR A 81 1.56 5.12 -4.26
N THR A 82 0.69 4.19 -4.61
CA THR A 82 0.94 3.11 -5.55
C THR A 82 -0.38 2.79 -6.27
N GLY A 83 -0.45 1.64 -6.95
CA GLY A 83 -1.67 1.15 -7.57
C GLY A 83 -1.62 -0.37 -7.71
N PHE A 84 -2.42 -0.90 -8.62
CA PHE A 84 -2.38 -2.30 -9.04
C PHE A 84 -2.44 -2.40 -10.55
N ASP A 85 -1.48 -3.14 -11.09
CA ASP A 85 -1.45 -3.55 -12.50
C ASP A 85 -2.31 -4.82 -12.62
N ALA A 86 -3.54 -4.65 -13.09
CA ALA A 86 -4.63 -5.60 -12.95
C ALA A 86 -5.23 -6.05 -14.29
N PHE A 87 -4.80 -5.46 -15.41
CA PHE A 87 -5.08 -5.98 -16.75
C PHE A 87 -3.98 -6.93 -17.26
N GLY A 88 -4.21 -7.54 -18.43
CA GLY A 88 -3.20 -8.24 -19.20
C GLY A 88 -2.92 -9.70 -18.80
N LEU A 89 -2.05 -10.32 -19.59
CA LEU A 89 -1.73 -11.75 -19.54
C LEU A 89 -1.29 -12.28 -18.16
N PRO A 90 -0.51 -11.56 -17.33
CA PRO A 90 -0.15 -12.07 -16.00
C PRO A 90 -1.38 -12.39 -15.13
N ASN A 91 -2.39 -11.53 -15.19
CA ASN A 91 -3.63 -11.68 -14.42
C ASN A 91 -4.54 -12.75 -15.04
N GLU A 92 -4.65 -12.79 -16.37
CA GLU A 92 -5.43 -13.80 -17.09
C GLU A 92 -4.88 -15.22 -16.93
N ASN A 93 -3.56 -15.40 -17.00
CA ASN A 93 -2.92 -16.70 -16.79
C ASN A 93 -3.15 -17.20 -15.36
N ALA A 94 -3.00 -16.35 -14.35
CA ALA A 94 -3.28 -16.73 -12.96
C ALA A 94 -4.76 -17.10 -12.73
N ALA A 95 -5.67 -16.39 -13.40
CA ALA A 95 -7.10 -16.72 -13.38
C ALA A 95 -7.38 -18.09 -14.00
N ARG A 96 -6.82 -18.35 -15.19
CA ARG A 96 -6.91 -19.65 -15.86
C ARG A 96 -6.37 -20.79 -14.99
N ASP A 97 -5.16 -20.63 -14.46
CA ASP A 97 -4.47 -21.68 -13.69
C ASP A 97 -5.19 -21.99 -12.37
N SER A 98 -5.96 -21.04 -11.84
CA SER A 98 -6.80 -21.22 -10.64
C SER A 98 -8.26 -21.59 -10.93
N GLY A 99 -8.66 -21.69 -12.21
CA GLY A 99 -10.04 -21.95 -12.60
C GLY A 99 -11.03 -20.84 -12.21
N SER A 100 -10.57 -19.61 -12.01
CA SER A 100 -11.38 -18.47 -11.56
C SER A 100 -11.64 -17.48 -12.70
N HIS A 101 -12.74 -16.73 -12.62
CA HIS A 101 -12.93 -15.57 -13.49
C HIS A 101 -11.86 -14.49 -13.19
N PRO A 102 -11.22 -13.86 -14.19
CA PRO A 102 -10.12 -12.90 -13.97
C PRO A 102 -10.49 -11.74 -13.05
N ALA A 103 -11.64 -11.10 -13.28
CA ALA A 103 -12.10 -9.99 -12.44
C ALA A 103 -12.23 -10.37 -10.96
N LEU A 104 -12.71 -11.58 -10.66
CA LEU A 104 -12.87 -12.06 -9.28
C LEU A 104 -11.52 -12.36 -8.63
N LEU A 105 -10.61 -12.98 -9.39
CA LEU A 105 -9.27 -13.29 -8.91
C LEU A 105 -8.49 -12.01 -8.61
N VAL A 106 -8.49 -11.07 -9.56
CA VAL A 106 -7.85 -9.76 -9.45
C VAL A 106 -8.34 -9.03 -8.21
N GLN A 107 -9.67 -8.87 -8.06
CA GLN A 107 -10.23 -8.15 -6.92
C GLN A 107 -9.85 -8.80 -5.59
N ARG A 108 -9.97 -10.14 -5.50
CA ARG A 108 -9.58 -10.91 -4.30
C ARG A 108 -8.11 -10.70 -3.94
N ASN A 109 -7.23 -10.69 -4.93
CA ASN A 109 -5.79 -10.51 -4.73
C ASN A 109 -5.48 -9.08 -4.30
N ILE A 110 -6.07 -8.07 -4.94
CA ILE A 110 -5.97 -6.66 -4.54
C ILE A 110 -6.36 -6.49 -3.06
N ASP A 111 -7.51 -7.02 -2.65
CA ASP A 111 -7.97 -6.94 -1.26
C ASP A 111 -6.97 -7.59 -0.28
N LYS A 112 -6.36 -8.72 -0.68
CA LYS A 112 -5.33 -9.39 0.11
C LYS A 112 -4.08 -8.52 0.24
N MET A 113 -3.61 -7.91 -0.84
CA MET A 113 -2.45 -7.04 -0.84
C MET A 113 -2.69 -5.76 -0.01
N LEU A 114 -3.87 -5.16 -0.12
CA LEU A 114 -4.26 -4.00 0.68
C LEU A 114 -4.29 -4.30 2.19
N ARG A 115 -4.70 -5.51 2.58
CA ARG A 115 -4.59 -5.97 3.98
C ARG A 115 -3.14 -6.07 4.43
N VAL A 116 -2.23 -6.56 3.58
CA VAL A 116 -0.80 -6.61 3.88
C VAL A 116 -0.21 -5.20 4.03
N PHE A 117 -0.49 -4.29 3.10
CA PHE A 117 -0.06 -2.88 3.21
C PHE A 117 -0.53 -2.25 4.52
N SER A 118 -1.80 -2.46 4.86
CA SER A 118 -2.38 -1.95 6.12
C SER A 118 -1.69 -2.52 7.35
N ARG A 119 -1.35 -3.82 7.33
CA ARG A 119 -0.71 -4.53 8.45
C ARG A 119 0.76 -4.15 8.62
N LEU A 120 1.47 -3.89 7.52
CA LEU A 120 2.85 -3.39 7.54
C LEU A 120 2.92 -1.89 7.87
N GLY A 121 1.80 -1.18 7.80
CA GLY A 121 1.73 0.23 8.18
C GLY A 121 2.42 1.16 7.18
N PHE A 122 2.46 0.79 5.90
CA PHE A 122 2.97 1.70 4.86
C PHE A 122 2.17 3.01 4.83
N SER A 123 2.88 4.11 4.61
CA SER A 123 2.37 5.47 4.70
C SER A 123 1.76 5.99 3.39
N HIS A 124 1.17 5.11 2.58
CA HIS A 124 0.49 5.51 1.34
C HIS A 124 -0.76 6.35 1.64
N ASP A 125 -1.05 7.35 0.80
CA ASP A 125 -2.38 7.96 0.73
C ASP A 125 -3.33 6.95 0.07
N ARG A 126 -4.12 6.25 0.90
CA ARG A 126 -5.03 5.20 0.45
C ARG A 126 -6.13 5.72 -0.49
N ARG A 127 -6.44 7.02 -0.45
CA ARG A 127 -7.42 7.67 -1.34
C ARG A 127 -6.89 7.76 -2.78
N ARG A 128 -5.58 7.60 -2.96
CA ARG A 128 -4.84 7.73 -4.23
C ARG A 128 -4.32 6.39 -4.75
N ILE A 129 -4.72 5.26 -4.15
CA ILE A 129 -4.43 3.92 -4.67
C ILE A 129 -5.48 3.58 -5.72
N LEU A 130 -5.04 3.34 -6.95
CA LEU A 130 -5.90 3.05 -8.09
C LEU A 130 -5.56 1.68 -8.69
N SER A 131 -6.51 1.06 -9.39
CA SER A 131 -6.25 -0.13 -10.19
C SER A 131 -6.71 0.11 -11.63
N ASP A 132 -5.89 -0.31 -12.58
CA ASP A 132 -6.11 -0.02 -13.99
C ASP A 132 -7.36 -0.69 -14.59
N HIS A 133 -7.80 -1.83 -14.04
CA HIS A 133 -9.01 -2.53 -14.44
C HIS A 133 -10.32 -1.80 -14.11
N GLU A 134 -10.27 -0.75 -13.29
CA GLU A 134 -11.47 -0.01 -12.88
C GLU A 134 -11.96 0.90 -14.03
N PRO A 135 -13.28 0.97 -14.31
CA PRO A 135 -13.83 1.85 -15.35
C PRO A 135 -13.48 3.32 -15.20
N ARG A 136 -13.36 3.79 -13.94
CA ARG A 136 -12.93 5.16 -13.64
C ARG A 136 -11.49 5.46 -14.08
N TYR A 137 -10.66 4.43 -14.23
CA TYR A 137 -9.28 4.51 -14.67
C TYR A 137 -9.18 4.32 -16.19
N TYR A 138 -9.58 3.15 -16.71
CA TYR A 138 -9.32 2.80 -18.11
C TYR A 138 -10.07 3.67 -19.11
N ARG A 139 -11.14 4.38 -18.70
CA ARG A 139 -11.79 5.39 -19.57
C ARG A 139 -10.82 6.43 -20.11
N TRP A 140 -9.77 6.76 -19.36
CA TRP A 140 -8.73 7.71 -19.78
C TRP A 140 -7.74 7.06 -20.73
N VAL A 141 -7.45 5.78 -20.55
CA VAL A 141 -6.64 4.99 -21.49
C VAL A 141 -7.35 4.91 -22.84
N GLN A 142 -8.65 4.62 -22.82
CA GLN A 142 -9.50 4.62 -24.03
C GLN A 142 -9.58 5.99 -24.69
N TRP A 143 -9.64 7.07 -23.91
CA TRP A 143 -9.69 8.43 -24.45
C TRP A 143 -8.38 8.88 -25.11
N MET A 144 -7.23 8.37 -24.64
CA MET A 144 -5.91 8.71 -25.21
C MET A 144 -5.58 7.97 -26.51
N PHE A 145 -6.27 6.85 -26.81
CA PHE A 145 -6.06 6.02 -28.00
C PHE A 145 -6.96 6.46 -29.15
#